data_AF-A0A7X7JL46-F1
#
_entry.id   AF-A0A7X7JL46-F1
#
_cell.length_a   1.000
_cell.length_b   1.000
_cell.length_c   1.000
_cell.angle_alpha   90.00
_cell.angle_beta   90.00
_cell.angle_gamma   90.00
#
_symmetry.space_group_name_H-M   'P 1'
#
loop_
_entity.id
_entity.type
_entity.pdbx_description
1 polymer ?
#
loop_
_entity_poly.entity_id
_entity_poly.type
_entity_poly.pdbx_seq_one_letter_code
_entity_poly.pdbx_strand_id
1 'polypeptide(L)'
;MFYVLMLLFAVAGIAAYLLLFLSHVPGAREERLGEYEPLPENLGRWTVVVGGEPGQASGDEGLVREERLLLQEGGRRLIKQVRYRHPETREIVRVDPEELIVRRRLRPAPR
;
A
#
# COMPACT_ATOMS: atom_id res chain seq x y z
N MET A 1 -32.11 29.12 -17.38
CA MET A 1 -32.61 27.77 -17.00
C MET A 1 -32.16 26.72 -18.02
N PHE A 2 -32.57 26.80 -19.29
CA PHE A 2 -32.15 25.85 -20.35
C PHE A 2 -30.62 25.74 -20.51
N TYR A 3 -29.90 26.86 -20.59
CA TYR A 3 -28.43 26.85 -20.71
C TYR A 3 -27.71 26.25 -19.49
N VAL A 4 -28.28 26.39 -18.29
CA VAL A 4 -27.73 25.81 -17.05
C VAL A 4 -27.92 24.29 -17.06
N LEU A 5 -29.09 23.82 -17.50
CA LEU A 5 -29.37 22.40 -17.69
C LEU A 5 -28.43 21.79 -18.74
N MET A 6 -28.25 22.47 -19.87
CA MET A 6 -27.33 22.04 -20.94
C MET A 6 -25.88 21.95 -20.44
N LEU A 7 -25.45 22.94 -19.65
CA LEU A 7 -24.11 22.93 -19.05
C LEU A 7 -23.93 21.75 -18.09
N LEU A 8 -24.93 21.44 -17.26
CA LEU A 8 -24.91 20.28 -16.36
C LEU A 8 -24.74 18.96 -17.12
N PHE A 9 -25.48 18.77 -18.21
CA PHE A 9 -25.34 17.58 -19.05
C PHE A 9 -23.97 17.49 -19.72
N ALA A 10 -23.44 18.61 -20.22
CA ALA A 10 -22.10 18.66 -20.81
C ALA A 10 -21.03 18.28 -19.77
N VAL A 11 -21.10 18.84 -18.56
CA VAL A 11 -20.16 18.53 -17.46
C VAL A 11 -20.28 17.06 -17.05
N ALA A 12 -21.49 16.53 -16.92
CA ALA A 12 -21.72 15.13 -16.57
C ALA A 12 -21.15 14.18 -17.65
N GLY A 13 -21.34 14.49 -18.93
CA GLY A 13 -20.78 13.71 -20.03
C GLY A 13 -19.26 13.71 -20.05
N ILE A 14 -18.64 14.88 -19.83
CA ILE A 14 -17.17 15.00 -19.73
C ILE A 14 -16.66 14.18 -18.54
N ALA A 15 -17.30 14.27 -17.38
CA ALA A 15 -16.90 13.52 -16.19
C ALA A 15 -17.01 12.00 -16.42
N ALA A 16 -18.10 11.53 -17.03
CA ALA A 16 -18.29 10.12 -17.36
C ALA A 16 -17.22 9.62 -18.35
N TYR A 17 -16.93 10.41 -19.39
CA TYR A 17 -15.86 10.09 -20.35
C TYR A 17 -14.50 9.97 -19.67
N LEU A 18 -14.13 10.92 -18.82
CA LEU A 18 -12.86 10.89 -18.10
C LEU A 18 -12.76 9.68 -17.15
N LEU A 19 -13.85 9.32 -16.47
CA LEU A 19 -13.89 8.13 -15.61
C LEU A 19 -13.71 6.84 -16.41
N LEU A 20 -14.36 6.71 -17.56
CA LEU A 20 -14.21 5.55 -18.44
C LEU A 20 -12.80 5.48 -19.02
N PHE A 21 -12.26 6.61 -19.49
CA PHE A 21 -10.91 6.70 -20.03
C PHE A 21 -9.86 6.27 -19.01
N LEU A 22 -9.96 6.76 -17.76
CA LEU A 22 -9.03 6.40 -16.69
C LEU A 22 -9.17 4.96 -16.15
N SER A 23 -10.31 4.30 -16.39
CA SER A 23 -10.56 2.93 -15.91
C SER A 23 -10.27 1.87 -16.97
N HIS A 24 -10.49 2.16 -18.25
CA HIS A 24 -10.39 1.19 -19.34
C HIS A 24 -9.14 1.33 -20.20
N VAL A 25 -8.45 2.48 -20.17
CA VAL A 25 -7.18 2.64 -20.89
C VAL A 25 -6.03 2.23 -19.96
N PRO A 26 -5.37 1.09 -20.21
CA PRO A 26 -4.20 0.68 -19.44
C PRO A 26 -3.08 1.70 -19.63
N GLY A 27 -2.35 2.06 -18.56
CA GLY A 27 -1.27 3.04 -18.62
C GLY A 27 -1.68 4.52 -18.52
N ALA A 28 -2.89 4.91 -18.94
CA ALA A 28 -3.33 6.32 -18.92
C ALA A 28 -3.39 6.92 -17.51
N ARG A 29 -3.68 6.07 -16.52
CA ARG A 29 -3.68 6.44 -15.09
C ARG A 29 -2.27 6.54 -14.52
N GLU A 30 -1.38 5.65 -14.94
CA GLU A 30 0.02 5.57 -14.48
C GLU A 30 0.84 6.73 -15.04
N GLU A 31 0.64 7.06 -16.33
CA GLU A 31 1.31 8.17 -17.01
C GLU A 31 0.88 9.54 -16.47
N ARG A 32 -0.40 9.69 -16.07
CA ARG A 32 -0.94 10.97 -15.57
C ARG A 32 -0.87 11.16 -14.05
N LEU A 33 -0.98 10.08 -13.26
CA LEU A 33 -0.99 10.15 -11.79
C LEU A 33 0.30 9.61 -11.15
N GLY A 34 1.24 9.12 -11.95
CA GLY A 34 2.46 8.47 -11.49
C GLY A 34 2.27 7.03 -11.03
N GLU A 35 3.37 6.29 -11.00
CA GLU A 35 3.44 4.92 -10.51
C GLU A 35 3.64 4.91 -8.99
N TYR A 36 3.17 3.85 -8.34
CA TYR A 36 3.52 3.62 -6.94
C TYR A 36 4.95 3.06 -6.87
N GLU A 37 5.67 3.39 -5.80
CA GLU A 37 6.99 2.81 -5.49
C GLU A 37 6.95 1.28 -5.63
N PRO A 38 7.93 0.64 -6.28
CA PRO A 38 7.91 -0.80 -6.57
C PRO A 38 7.60 -1.64 -5.32
N LEU A 39 6.93 -2.78 -5.55
CA LEU A 39 6.58 -3.67 -4.46
C LEU A 39 7.86 -4.28 -3.83
N PRO A 40 7.92 -4.42 -2.50
CA PRO A 40 9.02 -5.13 -1.85
C PRO A 40 9.13 -6.58 -2.37
N GLU A 41 10.34 -7.06 -2.60
CA GLU A 41 10.58 -8.42 -3.14
C GLU A 41 10.12 -9.54 -2.18
N ASN A 42 10.04 -9.25 -0.88
CA ASN A 42 9.64 -10.16 0.19
C ASN A 42 8.12 -10.12 0.49
N LEU A 43 7.29 -9.62 -0.43
CA LEU A 43 5.84 -9.52 -0.23
C LEU A 43 5.23 -10.89 0.10
N GLY A 44 4.41 -10.94 1.17
CA GLY A 44 3.77 -12.15 1.65
C GLY A 44 4.66 -13.11 2.42
N ARG A 45 5.98 -12.85 2.53
CA ARG A 45 6.92 -13.69 3.27
C ARG A 45 7.20 -13.11 4.66
N TRP A 46 7.36 -13.99 5.64
CA TRP A 46 7.82 -13.59 6.97
C TRP A 46 9.34 -13.46 6.96
N THR A 47 9.85 -12.29 7.32
CA THR A 47 11.28 -12.00 7.43
C THR A 47 11.65 -11.75 8.89
N VAL A 48 12.75 -12.34 9.34
CA VAL A 48 13.29 -12.11 10.69
C VAL A 48 13.93 -10.74 10.72
N VAL A 49 13.53 -9.90 11.66
CA VAL A 49 14.10 -8.56 11.81
C VAL A 49 15.27 -8.63 12.76
N VAL A 50 16.47 -8.62 12.20
CA VAL A 50 17.72 -8.62 12.95
C VAL A 50 18.17 -7.17 13.12
N GLY A 51 17.93 -6.58 14.31
CA GLY A 51 18.44 -5.26 14.68
C GLY A 51 17.55 -4.05 14.34
N GLY A 52 16.31 -4.02 14.83
CA GLY A 52 15.43 -2.85 14.73
C GLY A 52 15.85 -1.68 15.63
N GLU A 53 15.47 -0.44 15.25
CA GLU A 53 15.83 0.82 15.90
C GLU A 53 15.69 0.79 17.45
N PRO A 54 16.60 1.47 18.18
CA PRO A 54 16.58 1.56 19.63
C PRO A 54 15.33 2.33 20.10
N GLY A 55 14.28 1.59 20.46
CA GLY A 55 12.98 2.13 20.85
C GLY A 55 11.79 1.25 20.43
N GLN A 56 12.01 0.32 19.50
CA GLN A 56 10.97 -0.57 18.99
C GLN A 56 11.15 -1.98 19.58
N ALA A 57 10.98 -2.10 20.90
CA ALA A 57 10.99 -3.36 21.67
C ALA A 57 11.83 -4.48 21.03
N SER A 58 13.12 -4.22 20.82
CA SER A 58 14.10 -5.20 20.32
C SER A 58 14.50 -6.20 21.41
N GLY A 59 13.65 -6.46 22.40
CA GLY A 59 14.09 -7.12 23.63
C GLY A 59 13.01 -7.38 24.66
N ASP A 60 11.90 -8.02 24.28
CA ASP A 60 11.26 -8.92 25.25
C ASP A 60 12.04 -10.25 25.18
N GLU A 61 13.09 -10.35 25.99
CA GLU A 61 13.70 -11.58 26.52
C GLU A 61 13.77 -12.78 25.56
N GLY A 62 14.52 -12.67 24.45
CA GLY A 62 14.89 -13.82 23.61
C GLY A 62 13.85 -14.25 22.56
N LEU A 63 12.78 -13.48 22.34
CA LEU A 63 11.81 -13.76 21.29
C LEU A 63 12.30 -13.32 19.89
N VAL A 64 11.99 -14.14 18.88
CA VAL A 64 12.29 -13.86 17.47
C VAL A 64 11.16 -13.01 16.88
N ARG A 65 11.48 -11.77 16.49
CA ARG A 65 10.54 -10.88 15.79
C ARG A 65 10.55 -11.19 14.29
N GLU A 66 9.38 -11.51 13.77
CA GLU A 66 9.16 -11.70 12.33
C GLU A 66 8.16 -10.64 11.83
N GLU A 67 8.42 -10.10 10.66
CA GLU A 67 7.52 -9.18 9.98
C GLU A 67 7.13 -9.66 8.60
N ARG A 68 5.94 -9.30 8.15
CA ARG A 68 5.43 -9.58 6.81
C ARG A 68 4.73 -8.36 6.26
N LEU A 69 5.00 -8.07 4.99
CA LEU A 69 4.28 -7.07 4.22
C LEU A 69 3.27 -7.73 3.30
N LEU A 70 2.03 -7.26 3.33
CA LEU A 70 0.96 -7.68 2.42
C LEU A 70 0.48 -6.50 1.60
N LEU A 71 0.12 -6.74 0.34
CA LEU A 71 -0.51 -5.72 -0.49
C LEU A 71 -2.01 -5.70 -0.25
N GLN A 72 -2.56 -4.55 0.15
CA GLN A 72 -4.00 -4.37 0.26
C GLN A 72 -4.64 -4.28 -1.13
N GLU A 73 -5.88 -4.75 -1.25
CA GLU A 73 -6.67 -4.61 -2.47
C GLU A 73 -6.68 -3.15 -2.98
N GLY A 74 -6.47 -3.00 -4.29
CA GLY A 74 -6.29 -1.69 -4.94
C GLY A 74 -4.85 -1.15 -4.94
N GLY A 75 -3.89 -1.89 -4.38
CA GLY A 75 -2.45 -1.68 -4.59
C GLY A 75 -1.85 -0.42 -3.95
N ARG A 76 -2.65 0.37 -3.23
CA ARG A 76 -2.26 1.68 -2.67
C ARG A 76 -1.56 1.58 -1.31
N ARG A 77 -1.82 0.52 -0.55
CA ARG A 77 -1.40 0.38 0.84
C ARG A 77 -0.76 -0.98 1.05
N LEU A 78 0.26 -1.01 1.90
CA LEU A 78 0.84 -2.22 2.44
C LEU A 78 0.35 -2.39 3.87
N ILE A 79 0.04 -3.63 4.24
CA ILE A 79 -0.27 -4.02 5.61
C ILE A 79 0.99 -4.67 6.17
N LYS A 80 1.54 -4.09 7.24
CA LYS A 80 2.67 -4.64 7.96
C LYS A 80 2.14 -5.40 9.17
N GLN A 81 2.43 -6.69 9.18
CA GLN A 81 2.10 -7.58 10.28
C GLN A 81 3.38 -7.97 10.99
N VAL A 82 3.36 -7.93 12.32
CA VAL A 82 4.50 -8.24 13.15
C VAL A 82 4.08 -9.29 14.18
N ARG A 83 4.89 -10.34 14.30
CA ARG A 83 4.68 -11.41 15.28
C ARG A 83 5.98 -11.74 16.01
N TYR A 84 5.84 -12.21 17.22
CA TYR A 84 6.93 -12.64 18.09
C TYR A 84 6.82 -14.13 18.32
N ARG A 85 7.92 -14.84 18.08
CA ARG A 85 7.98 -16.30 18.18
C ARG A 85 9.02 -16.72 19.20
N HIS A 86 8.72 -17.76 19.97
CA HIS A 86 9.72 -18.39 20.81
C HIS A 86 10.80 -19.07 19.94
N PRO A 87 12.10 -18.89 20.23
CA PRO A 87 13.19 -19.41 19.38
C PRO A 87 13.20 -20.95 19.31
N GLU A 88 12.94 -21.61 20.44
CA GLU A 88 13.01 -23.08 20.56
C GLU A 88 11.70 -23.77 20.14
N THR A 89 10.57 -23.42 20.74
CA THR A 89 9.27 -24.07 20.48
C THR A 89 8.59 -23.61 19.19
N ARG A 90 9.05 -22.50 18.60
CA ARG A 90 8.45 -21.86 17.42
C ARG A 90 6.98 -21.44 17.62
N GLU A 91 6.53 -21.33 18.86
CA GLU A 91 5.19 -20.86 19.17
C GLU A 91 5.08 -19.34 19.05
N ILE A 92 3.92 -18.85 18.57
CA ILE A 92 3.65 -17.42 18.46
C ILE A 92 3.19 -16.94 19.83
N VAL A 93 3.99 -16.06 20.43
CA VAL A 93 3.78 -15.56 21.80
C VAL A 93 2.96 -14.26 21.78
N ARG A 94 3.26 -13.39 20.80
CA ARG A 94 2.59 -12.09 20.64
C ARG A 94 2.43 -11.74 19.17
N VAL A 95 1.35 -11.04 18.86
CA VAL A 95 1.13 -10.37 17.57
C VAL A 95 0.88 -8.90 17.85
N ASP A 96 1.64 -8.04 17.20
CA ASP A 96 1.46 -6.60 17.30
C ASP A 96 0.32 -6.13 16.39
N PRO A 97 -0.31 -4.97 16.69
CA PRO A 97 -1.32 -4.40 15.82
C PRO A 97 -0.78 -4.18 14.41
N GLU A 98 -1.67 -4.38 13.42
CA GLU A 98 -1.30 -4.19 12.02
C GLU A 98 -1.06 -2.71 11.71
N GLU A 99 0.05 -2.43 11.03
CA GLU A 99 0.39 -1.08 10.59
C GLU A 99 0.04 -0.91 9.11
N LEU A 100 -0.73 0.13 8.79
CA LEU A 100 -1.06 0.50 7.41
C LEU A 100 -0.02 1.48 6.86
N ILE A 101 0.76 1.02 5.89
CA ILE A 101 1.79 1.82 5.21
C ILE A 101 1.24 2.26 3.85
N VAL A 102 1.09 3.58 3.64
CA VAL A 102 0.64 4.13 2.36
C VAL A 102 1.84 4.17 1.40
N ARG A 103 1.73 3.52 0.23
CA ARG A 103 2.80 3.57 -0.79
C ARG A 103 2.93 4.98 -1.35
N ARG A 104 4.17 5.44 -1.44
CA ARG A 104 4.47 6.72 -2.09
C ARG A 104 4.23 6.60 -3.60
N ARG A 105 3.63 7.62 -4.19
CA ARG A 105 3.59 7.79 -5.64
C ARG A 105 4.88 8.43 -6.09
N LEU A 106 5.57 7.80 -7.03
CA LEU A 106 6.67 8.38 -7.76
C LEU A 106 6.05 9.30 -8.82
N ARG A 107 6.39 10.59 -8.75
CA ARG A 107 5.97 11.54 -9.79
C ARG A 107 6.65 11.11 -11.09
N PRO A 108 5.91 11.00 -12.22
CA PRO A 108 6.55 10.71 -13.49
C PRO A 108 7.54 11.86 -13.77
N ALA A 109 8.78 11.51 -14.11
CA ALA A 109 9.74 12.52 -14.55
C ALA A 109 9.15 13.24 -15.77
N PRO A 110 9.20 14.58 -15.85
CA PRO A 110 8.84 15.26 -17.08
C PRO A 110 9.77 14.76 -18.18
N ARG A 111 9.19 14.19 -19.25
CA ARG A 111 9.91 13.93 -20.50
C ARG A 111 10.21 15.25 -21.20
#